data_AF-A0A7S3SM81-F1
#
_entry.id   AF-A0A7S3SM81-F1
#
_cell.length_a   1.000
_cell.length_b   1.000
_cell.length_c   1.000
_cell.angle_alpha   90.00
_cell.angle_beta   90.00
_cell.angle_gamma   90.00
#
_symmetry.space_group_name_H-M   'P 1'
#
loop_
_entity.id
_entity.type
_entity.pdbx_description
1 polymer ?
#
loop_
_entity_poly.entity_id
_entity_poly.type
_entity_poly.pdbx_seq_one_letter_code
_entity_poly.pdbx_strand_id
1 'polypeptide(L)'
;MVMGLTLREGVLSRMPAEAGSVAEADCVLRAGWASFGAPVIFGLLGASMDASLLSAPLVAGSFVVIVCGLAGRAVACWLCVRSHGWSAAEQLFGVVTWCPKATVQAALSSVALDYVAEHLAGLPEYGAEMERAEALLTCAVLSIMVTAPLFAAVI
;
A
#
# COMPACT_ATOMS: atom_id res chain seq x y z
N MET A 1 -9.14 -16.25 31.37
CA MET A 1 -8.46 -14.97 31.67
C MET A 1 -7.08 -15.13 32.34
N VAL A 2 -6.60 -16.34 32.64
CA VAL A 2 -5.29 -16.56 33.32
C VAL A 2 -4.16 -16.96 32.35
N MET A 3 -4.49 -17.53 31.18
CA MET A 3 -3.50 -18.05 30.22
C MET A 3 -2.83 -16.99 29.32
N GLY A 4 -3.39 -15.78 29.26
CA GLY A 4 -2.81 -14.64 28.52
C GLY A 4 -1.73 -13.89 29.30
N LEU A 5 -1.74 -13.97 30.63
CA LEU A 5 -0.75 -13.33 31.50
C LEU A 5 0.54 -14.15 31.59
N THR A 6 0.43 -15.48 31.64
CA THR A 6 1.59 -16.39 31.69
C THR A 6 2.41 -16.38 30.40
N LEU A 7 1.79 -16.19 29.23
CA LEU A 7 2.52 -16.00 27.97
C LEU A 7 3.27 -14.67 27.92
N ARG A 8 2.69 -13.60 28.46
CA ARG A 8 3.32 -12.28 28.52
C ARG A 8 4.52 -12.29 29.46
N GLU A 9 4.40 -12.95 30.62
CA GLU A 9 5.48 -13.07 31.60
C GLU A 9 6.61 -13.99 31.13
N GLY A 10 6.28 -15.12 30.46
CA GLY A 10 7.28 -16.05 29.93
C GLY A 10 8.09 -15.50 28.75
N VAL A 11 7.48 -14.64 27.92
CA VAL A 11 8.17 -13.93 26.83
C VAL A 11 9.03 -12.79 27.39
N LEU A 12 8.51 -12.00 28.36
CA LEU A 12 9.26 -10.91 29.00
C LEU A 12 10.49 -11.41 29.76
N SER A 13 10.44 -12.60 30.36
CA SER A 13 11.59 -13.22 31.04
C SER A 13 12.74 -13.65 30.12
N ARG A 14 12.50 -13.77 28.80
CA ARG A 14 13.52 -14.17 27.81
C ARG A 14 14.00 -13.01 26.94
N MET A 15 13.50 -11.80 27.18
CA MET A 15 13.93 -10.62 26.45
C MET A 15 15.33 -10.19 26.93
N PRO A 16 16.34 -10.13 26.06
CA PRO A 16 17.65 -9.59 26.43
C PRO A 16 17.50 -8.14 26.88
N ALA A 17 18.42 -7.63 27.72
CA ALA A 17 18.39 -6.25 28.21
C ALA A 17 18.30 -5.19 27.09
N GLU A 18 18.70 -5.55 25.86
CA GLU A 18 18.56 -4.73 24.64
C GLU A 18 17.12 -4.55 24.15
N ALA A 19 16.16 -5.35 24.65
CA ALA A 19 14.75 -5.25 24.28
C ALA A 19 14.12 -3.90 24.70
N GLY A 20 14.65 -3.25 25.74
CA GLY A 20 14.26 -1.89 26.12
C GLY A 20 14.62 -0.88 25.03
N SER A 21 15.85 -0.94 24.51
CA SER A 21 16.34 -0.04 23.46
C SER A 21 15.61 -0.25 22.12
N VAL A 22 15.32 -1.50 21.76
CA VAL A 22 14.57 -1.80 20.53
C VAL A 22 13.11 -1.35 20.63
N ALA A 23 12.47 -1.49 21.80
CA ALA A 23 11.10 -1.04 22.02
C ALA A 23 10.98 0.50 21.98
N GLU A 24 11.97 1.21 22.55
CA GLU A 24 12.04 2.67 22.45
C GLU A 24 12.21 3.13 21.00
N ALA A 25 13.11 2.48 20.24
CA ALA A 25 13.31 2.78 18.82
C ALA A 25 12.05 2.51 17.99
N ASP A 26 11.35 1.40 18.21
CA ASP A 26 10.08 1.08 17.52
C ASP A 26 9.01 2.13 17.82
N CYS A 27 8.88 2.56 19.09
CA CYS A 27 7.93 3.59 19.47
C CYS A 27 8.19 4.92 18.74
N VAL A 28 9.45 5.37 18.73
CA VAL A 28 9.85 6.61 18.06
C VAL A 28 9.61 6.53 16.56
N LEU A 29 10.00 5.41 15.92
CA LEU A 29 9.80 5.20 14.49
C LEU A 29 8.32 5.14 14.11
N ARG A 30 7.49 4.43 14.89
CA ARG A 30 6.03 4.37 14.68
C ARG A 30 5.38 5.72 14.85
N ALA A 31 5.72 6.45 15.91
CA ALA A 31 5.18 7.77 16.18
C ALA A 31 5.57 8.75 15.07
N GLY A 32 6.85 8.76 14.66
CA GLY A 32 7.33 9.60 13.56
C GLY A 32 6.67 9.25 12.22
N TRP A 33 6.52 7.95 11.92
CA TRP A 33 5.85 7.49 10.71
C TRP A 33 4.37 7.88 10.68
N ALA A 34 3.64 7.61 11.76
CA ALA A 34 2.21 7.89 11.83
C ALA A 34 1.89 9.39 11.84
N SER A 35 2.71 10.19 12.53
CA SER A 35 2.45 11.62 12.73
C SER A 35 2.96 12.48 11.57
N PHE A 36 4.03 12.04 10.89
CA PHE A 36 4.68 12.85 9.86
C PHE A 36 4.82 12.10 8.53
N GLY A 37 5.45 10.93 8.52
CA GLY A 37 5.80 10.22 7.27
C GLY A 37 4.59 9.90 6.38
N ALA A 38 3.57 9.23 6.93
CA ALA A 38 2.39 8.85 6.18
C ALA A 38 1.57 10.07 5.70
N PRO A 39 1.21 11.05 6.56
CA PRO A 39 0.48 12.24 6.11
C PRO A 39 1.21 13.04 5.03
N VAL A 40 2.53 13.19 5.13
CA VAL A 40 3.33 13.94 4.15
C VAL A 40 3.34 13.24 2.80
N ILE A 41 3.58 11.92 2.75
CA ILE A 41 3.62 11.18 1.49
C ILE A 41 2.25 11.20 0.80
N PHE A 42 1.16 10.98 1.53
CA PHE A 42 -0.18 11.03 0.94
C PHE A 42 -0.61 12.46 0.57
N GLY A 43 -0.16 13.47 1.31
CA GLY A 43 -0.39 14.87 0.97
C GLY A 43 0.36 15.30 -0.29
N LEU A 44 1.63 14.93 -0.42
CA LEU A 44 2.43 15.18 -1.62
C LEU A 44 1.88 14.42 -2.83
N LEU A 45 1.47 13.16 -2.65
CA LEU A 45 0.82 12.38 -3.69
C LEU A 45 -0.43 13.10 -4.25
N GLY A 46 -1.28 13.60 -3.36
CA GLY A 46 -2.46 14.37 -3.74
C GLY A 46 -2.10 15.69 -4.44
N ALA A 47 -1.03 16.35 -4.00
CA ALA A 47 -0.56 17.60 -4.60
C ALA A 47 0.05 17.40 -6.01
N SER A 48 0.63 16.24 -6.29
CA SER A 48 1.18 15.90 -7.61
C SER A 48 0.09 15.56 -8.64
N MET A 49 -1.15 15.30 -8.23
CA MET A 49 -2.24 14.92 -9.13
C MET A 49 -2.88 16.15 -9.80
N ASP A 50 -2.90 16.17 -11.12
CA ASP A 50 -3.67 17.17 -11.89
C ASP A 50 -5.12 16.70 -12.09
N ALA A 51 -6.05 17.36 -11.41
CA ALA A 51 -7.48 17.06 -11.51
C ALA A 51 -8.11 17.45 -12.85
N SER A 52 -7.45 18.28 -13.66
CA SER A 52 -7.95 18.68 -14.99
C SER A 52 -7.86 17.55 -16.02
N LEU A 53 -6.96 16.58 -15.80
CA LEU A 53 -6.77 15.38 -16.63
C LEU A 53 -7.73 14.24 -16.27
N LEU A 54 -8.60 14.45 -15.28
CA LEU A 54 -9.53 13.44 -14.77
C LEU A 54 -10.69 13.22 -15.74
N SER A 55 -10.44 12.47 -16.79
CA SER A 55 -11.45 12.09 -17.77
C SER A 55 -12.22 10.84 -17.33
N ALA A 56 -13.52 10.78 -17.61
CA ALA A 56 -14.35 9.60 -17.36
C ALA A 56 -13.77 8.27 -17.89
N PRO A 57 -13.20 8.20 -19.12
CA PRO A 57 -12.57 6.97 -19.60
C PRO A 57 -11.32 6.58 -18.78
N LEU A 58 -10.53 7.54 -18.31
CA LEU A 58 -9.36 7.27 -17.48
C LEU A 58 -9.80 6.69 -16.13
N VAL A 59 -10.79 7.28 -15.47
CA VAL A 59 -11.34 6.78 -14.20
C VAL A 59 -11.89 5.35 -14.35
N ALA A 60 -12.66 5.10 -15.42
CA ALA A 60 -13.19 3.77 -15.70
C ALA A 60 -12.06 2.76 -15.97
N GLY A 61 -11.05 3.16 -16.76
CA GLY A 61 -9.86 2.34 -17.02
C GLY A 61 -9.09 2.01 -15.74
N SER A 62 -8.88 3.00 -14.87
CA SER A 62 -8.24 2.79 -13.56
C SER A 62 -9.03 1.79 -12.71
N PHE A 63 -10.37 1.89 -12.68
CA PHE A 63 -11.20 0.94 -11.93
C PHE A 63 -11.03 -0.50 -12.42
N VAL A 64 -11.01 -0.71 -13.74
CA VAL A 64 -10.76 -2.04 -14.34
C VAL A 64 -9.39 -2.56 -13.93
N VAL A 65 -8.34 -1.74 -14.03
CA VAL A 65 -6.97 -2.10 -13.61
C VAL A 65 -6.93 -2.48 -12.13
N ILE A 66 -7.59 -1.71 -11.27
CA ILE A 66 -7.67 -1.99 -9.83
C ILE A 66 -8.32 -3.34 -9.55
N VAL A 67 -9.49 -3.61 -10.15
CA VAL A 67 -10.22 -4.88 -9.97
C VAL A 67 -9.41 -6.05 -10.50
N CYS A 68 -8.84 -5.95 -11.71
CA CYS A 68 -8.01 -7.00 -12.29
C CYS A 68 -6.76 -7.27 -11.44
N GLY A 69 -6.07 -6.22 -10.97
CA GLY A 69 -4.90 -6.34 -10.11
C GLY A 69 -5.23 -6.99 -8.77
N LEU A 70 -6.36 -6.61 -8.15
CA LEU A 70 -6.80 -7.20 -6.89
C LEU A 70 -7.21 -8.66 -7.06
N ALA A 71 -7.92 -9.00 -8.14
CA ALA A 71 -8.29 -10.38 -8.46
C ALA A 71 -7.05 -11.25 -8.68
N GLY A 72 -6.07 -10.78 -9.46
CA GLY A 72 -4.81 -11.49 -9.68
C GLY A 72 -4.06 -11.77 -8.38
N ARG A 73 -4.02 -10.79 -7.47
CA ARG A 73 -3.44 -10.99 -6.13
C ARG A 73 -4.22 -12.00 -5.30
N ALA A 74 -5.54 -11.92 -5.30
CA ALA A 74 -6.39 -12.85 -4.55
C ALA A 74 -6.18 -14.29 -5.03
N VAL A 75 -6.12 -14.51 -6.34
CA VAL A 75 -5.84 -15.81 -6.95
C VAL A 75 -4.43 -16.30 -6.56
N ALA A 76 -3.41 -15.45 -6.67
CA ALA A 76 -2.04 -15.82 -6.30
C ALA A 76 -1.93 -16.21 -4.81
N CYS A 77 -2.52 -15.43 -3.92
CA CYS A 77 -2.54 -15.73 -2.48
C CYS A 77 -3.29 -17.04 -2.20
N TRP A 78 -4.45 -17.23 -2.83
CA TRP A 78 -5.23 -18.46 -2.69
C TRP A 78 -4.45 -19.70 -3.18
N LEU A 79 -3.74 -19.60 -4.30
CA LEU A 79 -2.88 -20.67 -4.80
C LEU A 79 -1.75 -21.02 -3.83
N CYS A 80 -1.14 -20.02 -3.18
CA CYS A 80 -0.10 -20.25 -2.17
C CYS A 80 -0.65 -20.99 -0.94
N VAL A 81 -1.81 -20.57 -0.41
CA VAL A 81 -2.37 -21.10 0.85
C VAL A 81 -3.08 -22.45 0.66
N ARG A 82 -3.47 -22.81 -0.56
CA ARG A 82 -4.14 -24.09 -0.89
C ARG A 82 -3.36 -25.34 -0.45
N SER A 83 -2.05 -25.23 -0.23
CA SER A 83 -1.14 -26.36 -0.05
C SER A 83 -1.09 -26.99 1.36
N HIS A 84 -1.81 -26.50 2.38
CA HIS A 84 -1.51 -26.87 3.78
C HIS A 84 -2.70 -27.24 4.70
N GLY A 85 -3.84 -27.72 4.20
CA GLY A 85 -4.92 -28.21 5.08
C GLY A 85 -5.67 -27.11 5.86
N TRP A 86 -5.58 -25.86 5.41
CA TRP A 86 -6.25 -24.71 6.01
C TRP A 86 -7.74 -24.74 5.70
N SER A 87 -8.57 -24.33 6.65
CA SER A 87 -10.01 -24.15 6.45
C SER A 87 -10.29 -23.02 5.45
N ALA A 88 -11.45 -23.06 4.78
CA ALA A 88 -11.82 -22.03 3.80
C ALA A 88 -11.88 -20.62 4.43
N ALA A 89 -12.18 -20.51 5.71
CA ALA A 89 -12.19 -19.24 6.45
C ALA A 89 -10.77 -18.68 6.66
N GLU A 90 -9.79 -19.52 6.99
CA GLU A 90 -8.38 -19.12 7.15
C GLU A 90 -7.75 -18.74 5.81
N GLN A 91 -8.13 -19.43 4.73
CA GLN A 91 -7.71 -19.08 3.37
C GLN A 91 -8.23 -17.68 2.99
N LEU A 92 -9.51 -17.40 3.25
CA LEU A 92 -10.10 -16.09 2.97
C LEU A 92 -9.46 -14.99 3.83
N PHE A 93 -9.21 -15.26 5.12
CA PHE A 93 -8.51 -14.33 6.00
C PHE A 93 -7.08 -14.05 5.52
N GLY A 94 -6.35 -15.06 5.03
CA GLY A 94 -5.03 -14.90 4.43
C GLY A 94 -5.04 -13.99 3.19
N VAL A 95 -6.03 -14.16 2.32
CA VAL A 95 -6.21 -13.30 1.14
C VAL A 95 -6.52 -11.85 1.54
N VAL A 96 -7.43 -11.65 2.50
CA VAL A 96 -7.82 -10.32 2.98
C VAL A 96 -6.67 -9.64 3.73
N THR A 97 -5.88 -10.34 4.53
CA THR A 97 -4.74 -9.74 5.24
C THR A 97 -3.58 -9.36 4.31
N TRP A 98 -3.51 -9.95 3.11
CA TRP A 98 -2.55 -9.58 2.07
C TRP A 98 -2.93 -8.29 1.30
N CYS A 99 -3.75 -7.43 1.91
CA CYS A 99 -4.15 -6.16 1.33
C CYS A 99 -2.96 -5.34 0.82
N PRO A 100 -3.10 -4.69 -0.35
CA PRO A 100 -2.07 -3.79 -0.87
C PRO A 100 -1.77 -2.68 0.14
N LYS A 101 -0.50 -2.56 0.52
CA LYS A 101 -0.01 -1.41 1.26
C LYS A 101 0.16 -0.23 0.29
N ALA A 102 -0.73 0.74 0.40
CA ALA A 102 -0.85 1.94 -0.44
C ALA A 102 0.42 2.81 -0.50
N THR A 103 1.30 2.71 0.49
CA THR A 103 2.43 3.65 0.68
C THR A 103 3.52 3.50 -0.37
N VAL A 104 3.82 2.27 -0.81
CA VAL A 104 4.80 2.03 -1.89
C VAL A 104 4.24 2.48 -3.24
N GLN A 105 2.93 2.32 -3.44
CA GLN A 105 2.27 2.78 -4.67
C GLN A 105 2.31 4.30 -4.78
N ALA A 106 2.04 4.99 -3.68
CA ALA A 106 2.14 6.44 -3.59
C ALA A 106 3.55 6.93 -3.98
N ALA A 107 4.58 6.41 -3.30
CA ALA A 107 5.96 6.83 -3.53
C ALA A 107 6.47 6.50 -4.94
N LEU A 108 6.16 5.31 -5.48
CA LEU A 108 6.62 4.92 -6.81
C LEU A 108 5.94 5.72 -7.93
N SER A 109 4.68 6.11 -7.73
CA SER A 109 3.93 6.84 -8.75
C SER A 109 4.44 8.26 -8.97
N SER A 110 4.80 8.98 -7.90
CA SER A 110 5.42 10.30 -8.02
C SER A 110 6.82 10.21 -8.62
N VAL A 111 7.62 9.21 -8.23
CA VAL A 111 8.95 8.98 -8.80
C VAL A 111 8.89 8.68 -10.30
N ALA A 112 7.87 7.96 -10.77
CA ALA A 112 7.70 7.70 -12.21
C ALA A 112 7.42 9.00 -12.99
N LEU A 113 6.65 9.93 -12.43
CA LEU A 113 6.38 11.23 -13.03
C LEU A 113 7.66 12.08 -13.10
N ASP A 114 8.38 12.17 -11.98
CA ASP A 114 9.64 12.91 -11.91
C ASP A 114 10.69 12.34 -12.88
N TYR A 115 10.74 11.00 -13.02
CA TYR A 115 11.65 10.34 -13.95
C TYR A 115 11.40 10.76 -15.40
N VAL A 116 10.14 10.78 -15.85
CA VAL A 116 9.79 11.21 -17.21
C VAL A 116 10.07 12.70 -17.40
N ALA A 117 9.73 13.53 -16.41
CA ALA A 117 9.97 14.97 -16.43
C ALA A 117 11.46 15.30 -16.58
N GLU A 118 12.34 14.59 -15.88
CA GLU A 118 13.78 14.86 -15.85
C GLU A 118 14.55 14.22 -17.01
N HIS A 119 14.21 12.99 -17.38
CA HIS A 119 15.04 12.18 -18.28
C HIS A 119 14.57 12.20 -19.74
N LEU A 120 13.28 12.49 -19.98
CA LEU A 120 12.72 12.50 -21.33
C LEU A 120 12.51 13.93 -21.86
N ALA A 121 12.81 14.97 -21.08
CA ALA A 121 12.65 16.36 -21.50
C ALA A 121 13.39 16.64 -22.82
N GLY A 122 12.64 17.07 -23.84
CA GLY A 122 13.17 17.40 -25.16
C GLY A 122 13.25 16.22 -26.15
N LEU A 123 12.89 15.00 -25.72
CA LEU A 123 12.73 13.86 -26.63
C LEU A 123 11.34 13.89 -27.30
N PRO A 124 11.19 13.34 -28.52
CA PRO A 124 9.90 13.28 -29.21
C PRO A 124 8.86 12.42 -28.44
N GLU A 125 9.32 11.50 -27.60
CA GLU A 125 8.47 10.61 -26.78
C GLU A 125 7.96 11.26 -25.49
N TYR A 126 8.48 12.44 -25.13
CA TYR A 126 8.17 13.13 -23.86
C TYR A 126 6.67 13.26 -23.60
N GLY A 127 5.92 13.75 -24.59
CA GLY A 127 4.48 13.99 -24.43
C GLY A 127 3.68 12.72 -24.15
N ALA A 128 4.01 11.62 -24.84
CA ALA A 128 3.30 10.35 -24.69
C ALA A 128 3.63 9.66 -23.36
N GLU A 129 4.89 9.71 -22.91
CA GLU A 129 5.26 9.12 -21.63
C GLU A 129 4.81 9.97 -20.43
N MET A 130 4.72 11.29 -20.59
CA MET A 130 4.19 12.19 -19.55
C MET A 130 2.72 11.88 -19.28
N GLU A 131 1.91 11.75 -20.33
CA GLU A 131 0.49 11.38 -20.21
C GLU A 131 0.32 10.03 -19.51
N ARG A 132 1.19 9.05 -19.80
CA ARG A 132 1.17 7.74 -19.13
C ARG A 132 1.57 7.82 -17.66
N ALA A 133 2.56 8.63 -17.32
CA ALA A 133 2.99 8.84 -15.95
C ALA A 133 1.89 9.53 -15.12
N GLU A 134 1.23 10.54 -15.68
CA GLU A 134 0.07 11.20 -15.08
C GLU A 134 -1.12 10.24 -14.91
N ALA A 135 -1.38 9.39 -15.90
CA ALA A 135 -2.40 8.34 -15.80
C ALA A 135 -2.07 7.31 -14.72
N LEU A 136 -0.79 6.93 -14.57
CA LEU A 136 -0.32 6.02 -13.52
C LEU A 136 -0.48 6.64 -12.13
N LEU A 137 -0.09 7.91 -11.96
CA LEU A 137 -0.28 8.67 -10.73
C LEU A 137 -1.76 8.76 -10.35
N THR A 138 -2.60 9.13 -11.31
CA THR A 138 -4.06 9.22 -11.12
C THR A 138 -4.65 7.87 -10.75
N CYS A 139 -4.24 6.80 -11.44
CA CYS A 139 -4.68 5.44 -11.12
C CYS A 139 -4.25 5.02 -9.71
N ALA A 140 -3.05 5.40 -9.26
CA ALA A 140 -2.57 5.11 -7.91
C ALA A 140 -3.43 5.83 -6.86
N VAL A 141 -3.71 7.11 -7.04
CA VAL A 141 -4.58 7.90 -6.14
C VAL A 141 -5.98 7.31 -6.07
N LEU A 142 -6.60 7.04 -7.22
CA LEU A 142 -7.94 6.43 -7.29
C LEU A 142 -7.96 5.05 -6.61
N SER A 143 -6.92 4.24 -6.82
CA SER A 143 -6.78 2.95 -6.16
C SER A 143 -6.76 3.12 -4.64
N ILE A 144 -5.99 4.06 -4.10
CA ILE A 144 -5.87 4.28 -2.66
C ILE A 144 -7.21 4.76 -2.09
N MET A 145 -7.87 5.71 -2.75
CA MET A 145 -9.16 6.25 -2.33
C MET A 145 -10.27 5.19 -2.26
N VAL A 146 -10.27 4.22 -3.18
CA VAL A 146 -11.27 3.14 -3.19
C VAL A 146 -10.88 2.01 -2.24
N THR A 147 -9.62 1.57 -2.26
CA THR A 147 -9.18 0.38 -1.52
C THR A 147 -9.02 0.64 -0.02
N ALA A 148 -8.54 1.80 0.41
CA ALA A 148 -8.35 2.11 1.83
C ALA A 148 -9.65 2.01 2.67
N PRO A 149 -10.76 2.68 2.33
CA PRO A 149 -11.99 2.55 3.10
C PRO A 149 -12.64 1.17 2.96
N LEU A 150 -12.55 0.55 1.79
CA LEU A 150 -13.11 -0.78 1.56
C LEU A 150 -12.44 -1.83 2.45
N PHE A 151 -11.11 -1.85 2.52
CA PHE A 151 -10.39 -2.81 3.35
C PHE A 151 -10.43 -2.48 4.84
N ALA A 152 -10.48 -1.20 5.22
CA ALA A 152 -10.71 -0.80 6.61
C ALA A 152 -12.10 -1.23 7.14
N ALA A 153 -13.09 -1.42 6.26
CA ALA A 153 -14.40 -1.93 6.64
C ALA A 153 -14.47 -3.47 6.73
N VAL A 154 -13.58 -4.17 6.03
CA VAL A 154 -13.57 -5.64 5.94
C VAL A 154 -12.74 -6.30 7.04
N ILE A 155 -11.75 -5.58 7.59
CA ILE A 155 -10.82 -6.03 8.65
C ILE A 155 -11.23 -5.43 9.98
#